data_AF-A0A8X6KN20-F1
#
_entry.id   AF-A0A8X6KN20-F1
#
_cell.length_a   1.000
_cell.length_b   1.000
_cell.length_c   1.000
_cell.angle_alpha   90.00
_cell.angle_beta   90.00
_cell.angle_gamma   90.00
#
_symmetry.space_group_name_H-M   'P 1'
#
loop_
_entity.id
_entity.type
_entity.pdbx_description
1 polymer ?
#
loop_
_entity_poly.entity_id
_entity_poly.type
_entity_poly.pdbx_seq_one_letter_code
_entity_poly.pdbx_strand_id
1 'polypeptide(L)'
;PTLLGGLNPDLYKAVPEEEVEEDNFPEGHRGRLWFALEYDVATERLIVRVMKAKNLPSRVYGAANCCDPFVRIYLMPDERRYLQSRPKKKTCNPKFDETFLFQLPSRSTAERTLKFTVFDNDRGKHHNPIGHVLVPLKEFFESEQHADVQWRDLEKKEVQVQYLSLSS
;
A
#
# COMPACT_ATOMS: atom_id res chain seq x y z
N PRO A 1 53.84 9.96 -8.20
CA PRO A 1 52.62 9.77 -9.03
C PRO A 1 51.65 8.80 -8.35
N THR A 2 50.66 9.33 -7.62
CA THR A 2 49.65 8.52 -6.94
C THR A 2 48.46 8.37 -7.86
N LEU A 3 48.21 7.15 -8.35
CA LEU A 3 47.03 6.81 -9.15
C LEU A 3 45.78 7.00 -8.29
N LEU A 4 44.99 8.02 -8.57
CA LEU A 4 43.68 8.26 -7.96
C LEU A 4 42.61 7.48 -8.74
N GLY A 5 41.97 6.55 -8.01
CA GLY A 5 40.56 6.17 -8.17
C GLY A 5 40.08 5.81 -9.57
N GLY A 6 40.25 4.55 -9.96
CA GLY A 6 39.43 3.98 -11.04
C GLY A 6 37.96 3.99 -10.61
N LEU A 7 37.15 4.84 -11.23
CA LEU A 7 35.69 4.77 -11.11
C LEU A 7 35.26 3.38 -11.56
N ASN A 8 34.61 2.61 -10.67
CA ASN A 8 34.08 1.30 -11.03
C ASN A 8 32.83 1.51 -11.92
N PRO A 9 32.86 1.10 -13.21
CA PRO A 9 31.74 1.28 -14.13
C PRO A 9 30.48 0.50 -13.71
N ASP A 10 30.63 -0.52 -12.85
CA ASP A 10 29.49 -1.28 -12.32
C ASP A 10 28.57 -0.44 -11.41
N LEU A 11 29.05 0.70 -10.87
CA LEU A 11 28.19 1.66 -10.16
C LEU A 11 27.29 2.49 -11.10
N TYR A 12 27.57 2.50 -12.40
CA TYR A 12 26.74 3.10 -13.45
C TYR A 12 25.94 2.05 -14.23
N LYS A 13 25.72 0.85 -13.65
CA LYS A 13 24.72 -0.05 -14.20
C LYS A 13 23.41 0.73 -14.22
N ALA A 14 22.93 0.98 -15.43
CA ALA A 14 21.69 1.68 -15.67
C ALA A 14 20.64 1.01 -14.79
N VAL A 15 20.15 1.77 -13.81
CA VAL A 15 19.02 1.37 -12.99
C VAL A 15 17.90 1.13 -14.00
N PRO A 16 17.30 -0.08 -14.08
CA PRO A 16 16.22 -0.34 -15.03
C PRO A 16 15.19 0.78 -14.95
N GLU A 17 14.69 1.27 -16.08
CA GLU A 17 13.76 2.41 -16.10
C GLU A 17 12.54 2.19 -15.17
N GLU A 18 12.09 0.93 -15.04
CA GLU A 18 11.06 0.48 -14.10
C GLU A 18 11.42 0.72 -12.61
N GLU A 19 12.69 0.55 -12.23
CA GLU A 19 13.17 0.85 -10.88
C GLU A 19 13.24 2.37 -10.64
N VAL A 20 13.49 3.17 -11.68
CA VAL A 20 13.50 4.64 -11.60
C VAL A 20 12.08 5.19 -11.38
N GLU A 21 11.06 4.60 -12.03
CA GLU A 21 9.66 4.97 -11.82
C GLU A 21 9.13 4.56 -10.44
N GLU A 22 9.54 3.38 -9.94
CA GLU A 22 9.17 2.93 -8.58
C GLU A 22 9.63 3.90 -7.49
N ASP A 23 10.75 4.58 -7.71
CA ASP A 23 11.36 5.52 -6.76
C ASP A 23 11.06 7.00 -7.07
N ASN A 24 10.21 7.28 -8.06
CA ASN A 24 9.69 8.61 -8.30
C ASN A 24 8.49 8.90 -7.38
N PHE A 25 8.76 9.59 -6.27
CA PHE A 25 7.74 10.00 -5.31
C PHE A 25 7.42 11.49 -5.43
N PRO A 26 6.13 11.88 -5.44
CA PRO A 26 5.75 13.30 -5.47
C PRO A 26 6.20 14.03 -4.20
N GLU A 27 6.45 15.33 -4.29
CA GLU A 27 6.80 16.14 -3.12
C GLU A 27 5.72 16.04 -2.04
N GLY A 28 6.14 15.80 -0.79
CA GLY A 28 5.22 15.63 0.34
C GLY A 28 4.48 14.28 0.40
N HIS A 29 4.91 13.28 -0.39
CA HIS A 29 4.39 11.91 -0.30
C HIS A 29 4.47 11.34 1.12
N ARG A 30 3.65 10.33 1.40
CA ARG A 30 3.67 9.59 2.68
C ARG A 30 4.12 8.14 2.51
N GLY A 31 4.69 7.87 1.34
CA GLY A 31 5.12 6.56 0.88
C GLY A 31 4.10 5.95 -0.07
N ARG A 32 4.41 4.77 -0.56
CA ARG A 32 3.63 4.05 -1.57
C ARG A 32 3.42 2.61 -1.13
N LEU A 33 2.26 2.04 -1.44
CA LEU A 33 1.89 0.66 -1.13
C LEU A 33 1.75 -0.13 -2.44
N TRP A 34 2.37 -1.31 -2.48
CA TRP A 34 2.22 -2.28 -3.57
C TRP A 34 1.34 -3.44 -3.12
N PHE A 35 0.35 -3.76 -3.93
CA PHE A 35 -0.61 -4.82 -3.67
C PHE A 35 -1.12 -5.44 -4.97
N ALA A 36 -1.70 -6.62 -4.87
CA ALA A 36 -2.41 -7.27 -5.97
C ALA A 36 -3.76 -7.77 -5.47
N LEU A 37 -4.79 -7.71 -6.31
CA LEU A 37 -6.13 -8.19 -6.00
C LEU A 37 -6.55 -9.21 -7.04
N GLU A 38 -7.14 -10.30 -6.56
CA GLU A 38 -7.74 -11.33 -7.41
C GLU A 38 -9.11 -11.67 -6.85
N TYR A 39 -10.08 -11.92 -7.72
CA TYR A 39 -11.41 -12.33 -7.31
C TYR A 39 -11.73 -13.72 -7.87
N ASP A 40 -11.86 -14.69 -6.97
CA ASP A 40 -12.31 -16.04 -7.30
C ASP A 40 -13.84 -16.08 -7.28
N VAL A 41 -14.42 -16.08 -8.48
CA VAL A 41 -15.88 -16.13 -8.69
C VAL A 41 -16.49 -17.45 -8.20
N ALA A 42 -15.76 -18.56 -8.29
CA ALA A 42 -16.28 -19.87 -7.93
C ALA A 42 -16.44 -20.03 -6.41
N THR A 43 -15.54 -19.42 -5.64
CA THR A 43 -15.60 -19.45 -4.18
C THR A 43 -16.14 -18.16 -3.54
N GLU A 44 -16.46 -17.15 -4.36
CA GLU A 44 -16.87 -15.81 -3.95
C GLU A 44 -15.89 -15.17 -2.97
N ARG A 45 -14.59 -15.20 -3.32
CA ARG A 45 -13.50 -14.70 -2.48
C ARG A 45 -12.71 -13.62 -3.16
N LEU A 46 -12.51 -12.52 -2.42
CA LEU A 46 -11.51 -11.52 -2.75
C LEU A 46 -10.19 -11.89 -2.08
N ILE A 47 -9.18 -12.13 -2.90
CA ILE A 47 -7.80 -12.43 -2.50
C ILE A 47 -7.02 -11.13 -2.58
N VAL A 48 -6.45 -10.71 -1.46
CA VAL A 48 -5.72 -9.46 -1.32
C VAL A 48 -4.29 -9.78 -0.93
N ARG A 49 -3.34 -9.53 -1.83
CA ARG A 49 -1.92 -9.69 -1.54
C ARG A 49 -1.27 -8.34 -1.26
N VAL A 50 -0.77 -8.15 -0.04
CA VAL A 50 0.00 -6.96 0.34
C VAL A 50 1.48 -7.30 0.25
N MET A 51 2.20 -6.65 -0.66
CA MET A 51 3.58 -7.01 -0.99
C MET A 51 4.59 -6.17 -0.22
N LYS A 52 4.67 -4.88 -0.50
CA LYS A 52 5.66 -3.97 0.08
C LYS A 52 5.08 -2.57 0.25
N ALA A 53 5.71 -1.77 1.11
CA ALA A 53 5.62 -0.33 1.05
C ALA A 53 7.02 0.28 0.99
N LYS A 54 7.15 1.45 0.39
CA LYS A 54 8.42 2.18 0.28
C LYS A 54 8.24 3.63 0.72
N ASN A 55 9.35 4.19 1.21
CA ASN A 55 9.50 5.59 1.56
C ASN A 55 8.45 6.11 2.55
N LEU A 56 8.16 5.28 3.58
CA LEU A 56 7.29 5.68 4.68
C LEU A 56 7.98 6.75 5.55
N PRO A 57 7.25 7.76 6.05
CA PRO A 57 7.81 8.80 6.89
C PRO A 57 8.34 8.19 8.19
N SER A 58 9.58 8.53 8.54
CA SER A 58 10.19 8.10 9.79
C SER A 58 9.53 8.80 10.99
N ARG A 59 9.36 8.08 12.11
CA ARG A 59 8.85 8.65 13.37
C ARG A 59 9.79 9.72 13.94
N VAL A 60 11.09 9.62 13.66
CA VAL A 60 12.12 10.54 14.16
C VAL A 60 12.69 11.34 12.98
N TYR A 61 12.53 12.66 13.05
CA TYR A 61 13.03 13.57 12.02
C TYR A 61 14.54 13.41 11.84
N GLY A 62 14.99 13.26 10.59
CA GLY A 62 16.40 13.06 10.24
C GLY A 62 16.96 11.66 10.50
N ALA A 63 16.17 10.72 11.04
CA ALA A 63 16.59 9.33 11.23
C ALA A 63 15.96 8.42 10.18
N ALA A 64 16.76 7.50 9.62
CA ALA A 64 16.24 6.46 8.73
C ALA A 64 15.67 5.28 9.53
N ASN A 65 14.64 4.63 8.99
CA ASN A 65 14.12 3.34 9.48
C ASN A 65 13.57 3.36 10.92
N CYS A 66 13.12 4.50 11.43
CA CYS A 66 12.43 4.58 12.72
C CYS A 66 10.90 4.44 12.56
N CYS A 67 10.45 3.36 11.93
CA CYS A 67 9.05 2.95 11.92
C CYS A 67 8.93 1.44 12.12
N ASP A 68 7.80 1.01 12.66
CA ASP A 68 7.43 -0.38 12.84
C ASP A 68 6.12 -0.66 12.07
N PRO A 69 6.12 -0.58 10.72
CA PRO A 69 4.89 -0.52 9.96
C PRO A 69 4.11 -1.84 9.90
N PHE A 70 2.78 -1.71 9.87
CA PHE A 70 1.84 -2.79 9.52
C PHE A 70 0.64 -2.22 8.75
N VAL A 71 -0.14 -3.09 8.11
CA VAL A 71 -1.28 -2.71 7.29
C VAL A 71 -2.55 -3.31 7.87
N ARG A 72 -3.60 -2.51 8.00
CA ARG A 72 -4.98 -2.99 8.18
C ARG A 72 -5.75 -2.86 6.88
N ILE A 73 -6.58 -3.84 6.60
CA ILE A 73 -7.37 -3.95 5.37
C ILE A 73 -8.83 -4.06 5.76
N TYR A 74 -9.64 -3.13 5.27
CA TYR A 74 -11.07 -3.04 5.53
C TYR A 74 -11.85 -3.20 4.23
N LEU A 75 -13.02 -3.82 4.32
CA LEU A 75 -13.96 -3.91 3.20
C LEU A 75 -15.12 -2.95 3.45
N MET A 76 -14.97 -1.72 2.97
CA MET A 76 -15.92 -0.64 3.16
C MET A 76 -17.28 -0.97 2.55
N PRO A 77 -18.40 -0.50 3.13
CA PRO A 77 -18.47 0.43 4.27
C PRO A 77 -18.29 -0.22 5.66
N ASP A 78 -18.04 -1.53 5.75
CA ASP A 78 -17.82 -2.19 7.05
C ASP A 78 -16.42 -1.91 7.60
N GLU A 79 -16.31 -0.86 8.42
CA GLU A 79 -15.06 -0.51 9.12
C GLU A 79 -14.86 -1.24 10.45
N ARG A 80 -15.85 -2.03 10.90
CA ARG A 80 -15.76 -2.71 12.20
C ARG A 80 -14.82 -3.90 12.15
N ARG A 81 -14.67 -4.51 10.97
CA ARG A 81 -13.83 -5.68 10.75
C ARG A 81 -12.66 -5.33 9.85
N TYR A 82 -11.49 -5.82 10.23
CA TYR A 82 -10.28 -5.69 9.43
C TYR A 82 -9.45 -6.97 9.50
N LEU A 83 -8.68 -7.18 8.44
CA LEU A 83 -7.54 -8.09 8.47
C LEU A 83 -6.26 -7.28 8.65
N GLN A 84 -5.25 -7.85 9.30
CA GLN A 84 -4.04 -7.11 9.69
C GLN A 84 -2.78 -7.90 9.36
N SER A 85 -1.78 -7.24 8.80
CA SER A 85 -0.46 -7.82 8.58
C SER A 85 0.39 -7.88 9.85
N ARG A 86 1.47 -8.66 9.79
CA ARG A 86 2.48 -8.67 10.85
C ARG A 86 3.29 -7.36 10.83
N PRO A 87 3.53 -6.73 11.99
CA PRO A 87 4.42 -5.57 12.05
C PRO A 87 5.84 -5.91 11.61
N LYS A 88 6.41 -5.06 10.75
CA LYS A 88 7.82 -5.12 10.36
C LYS A 88 8.57 -4.09 11.19
N LYS A 89 9.65 -4.49 11.86
CA LYS A 89 10.34 -3.61 12.82
C LYS A 89 11.42 -2.79 12.16
N LYS A 90 11.60 -1.55 12.63
CA LYS A 90 12.72 -0.66 12.26
C LYS A 90 12.93 -0.58 10.74
N THR A 91 11.87 -0.25 10.00
CA THR A 91 11.96 -0.09 8.54
C THR A 91 10.95 0.93 8.02
N CYS A 92 11.42 1.80 7.12
CA CYS A 92 10.56 2.68 6.32
C CYS A 92 10.21 2.07 4.95
N ASN A 93 10.73 0.87 4.65
CA ASN A 93 10.54 0.14 3.40
C ASN A 93 10.15 -1.33 3.68
N PRO A 94 9.00 -1.58 4.33
CA PRO A 94 8.63 -2.93 4.73
C PRO A 94 8.29 -3.82 3.52
N LYS A 95 8.73 -5.08 3.59
CA LYS A 95 8.21 -6.18 2.78
C LYS A 95 7.26 -7.01 3.64
N PHE A 96 5.98 -6.96 3.31
CA PHE A 96 4.92 -7.72 3.98
C PHE A 96 4.85 -9.14 3.42
N ASP A 97 4.62 -9.25 2.11
CA ASP A 97 4.40 -10.50 1.37
C ASP A 97 3.34 -11.40 2.03
N GLU A 98 2.21 -10.80 2.40
CA GLU A 98 1.10 -11.45 3.10
C GLU A 98 -0.17 -11.45 2.24
N THR A 99 -0.92 -12.55 2.28
CA THR A 99 -2.19 -12.71 1.55
C THR A 99 -3.36 -12.80 2.52
N PHE A 100 -4.43 -12.09 2.20
CA PHE A 100 -5.65 -11.97 2.99
C PHE A 100 -6.85 -12.38 2.15
N LEU A 101 -7.84 -13.00 2.79
CA LEU A 101 -9.03 -13.52 2.12
C LEU A 101 -10.27 -12.87 2.72
N PHE A 102 -11.08 -12.24 1.88
CA PHE A 102 -12.42 -11.76 2.23
C PHE A 102 -13.46 -12.62 1.54
N GLN A 103 -14.44 -13.12 2.29
CA GLN A 103 -15.65 -13.68 1.70
C GLN A 103 -16.51 -12.51 1.20
N LEU A 104 -16.70 -12.41 -0.11
CA LEU A 104 -17.38 -11.30 -0.76
C LEU A 104 -18.26 -11.84 -1.88
N PRO A 105 -19.59 -11.84 -1.73
CA PRO A 105 -20.49 -12.27 -2.80
C PRO A 105 -20.34 -11.43 -4.06
N SER A 106 -20.42 -12.07 -5.24
CA SER A 106 -20.14 -11.40 -6.53
C SER A 106 -21.05 -10.21 -6.79
N ARG A 107 -22.32 -10.31 -6.35
CA ARG A 107 -23.32 -9.24 -6.47
C ARG A 107 -22.97 -7.97 -5.68
N SER A 108 -22.13 -8.11 -4.66
CA SER A 108 -21.75 -7.02 -3.77
C SER A 108 -20.40 -6.41 -4.16
N THR A 109 -19.62 -6.98 -5.07
CA THR A 109 -18.28 -6.46 -5.40
C THR A 109 -18.33 -4.99 -5.86
N ALA A 110 -19.34 -4.63 -6.65
CA ALA A 110 -19.43 -3.30 -7.25
C ALA A 110 -19.70 -2.15 -6.24
N GLU A 111 -20.25 -2.45 -5.05
CA GLU A 111 -20.55 -1.47 -4.01
C GLU A 111 -19.45 -1.37 -2.93
N ARG A 112 -18.37 -2.15 -3.05
CA ARG A 112 -17.31 -2.23 -2.04
C ARG A 112 -16.08 -1.45 -2.43
N THR A 113 -15.46 -0.86 -1.42
CA THR A 113 -14.15 -0.24 -1.51
C THR A 113 -13.20 -0.95 -0.55
N LEU A 114 -12.08 -1.44 -1.07
CA LEU A 114 -11.01 -1.96 -0.24
C LEU A 114 -10.19 -0.78 0.29
N LYS A 115 -10.05 -0.70 1.61
CA LYS A 115 -9.29 0.34 2.28
C LYS A 115 -8.08 -0.28 2.95
N PHE A 116 -6.90 0.12 2.52
CA PHE A 116 -5.65 -0.14 3.23
C PHE A 116 -5.33 1.05 4.12
N THR A 117 -5.03 0.80 5.38
CA THR A 117 -4.45 1.80 6.28
C THR A 117 -3.10 1.29 6.75
N VAL A 118 -2.04 2.02 6.41
CA VAL A 118 -0.69 1.74 6.90
C VAL A 118 -0.52 2.47 8.23
N PHE A 119 -0.12 1.73 9.27
CA PHE A 119 0.13 2.25 10.60
C PHE A 119 1.60 2.14 10.95
N ASP A 120 2.09 3.04 11.79
CA ASP A 120 3.31 2.88 12.55
C ASP A 120 3.00 2.34 13.95
N ASN A 121 3.54 1.18 14.30
CA ASN A 121 3.40 0.59 15.63
C ASN A 121 4.42 1.22 16.60
N ASP A 122 4.11 2.41 17.11
CA ASP A 122 4.88 2.96 18.23
C ASP A 122 4.56 2.19 19.52
N ARG A 123 5.52 2.13 20.45
CA ARG A 123 5.38 1.45 21.76
C ARG A 123 4.35 2.13 22.70
N GLY A 124 3.55 3.06 22.18
CA GLY A 124 2.46 3.74 22.87
C GLY A 124 1.13 2.98 22.82
N LYS A 125 0.07 3.58 23.38
CA LYS A 125 -1.26 2.98 23.48
C LYS A 125 -2.09 3.04 22.19
N HIS A 126 -1.70 3.88 21.23
CA HIS A 126 -2.42 4.09 19.97
C HIS A 126 -1.48 3.97 18.79
N HIS A 127 -1.91 3.23 17.76
CA HIS A 127 -1.17 3.13 16.50
C HIS A 127 -1.38 4.40 15.68
N ASN A 128 -0.29 4.95 15.13
CA ASN A 128 -0.36 6.18 14.36
C ASN A 128 -0.60 5.84 12.88
N PRO A 129 -1.72 6.27 12.26
CA PRO A 129 -1.94 6.06 10.84
C PRO A 129 -0.93 6.90 10.04
N ILE A 130 -0.17 6.23 9.18
CA ILE A 130 0.71 6.87 8.21
C ILE A 130 -0.13 7.38 7.05
N GLY A 131 -1.01 6.57 6.49
CA GLY A 131 -1.89 6.97 5.40
C GLY A 131 -2.72 5.82 4.87
N HIS A 132 -3.50 6.13 3.83
CA HIS A 132 -4.54 5.25 3.31
C HIS A 132 -4.42 5.05 1.80
N VAL A 133 -4.87 3.89 1.34
CA VAL A 133 -5.18 3.62 -0.06
C VAL A 133 -6.61 3.12 -0.15
N LEU A 134 -7.41 3.74 -1.01
CA LEU A 134 -8.78 3.33 -1.31
C LEU A 134 -8.85 2.75 -2.72
N VAL A 135 -9.47 1.59 -2.85
CA VAL A 135 -9.63 0.87 -4.12
C VAL A 135 -11.10 0.50 -4.29
N PRO A 136 -11.89 1.30 -5.04
CA PRO A 136 -13.23 0.90 -5.45
C PRO A 136 -13.14 -0.37 -6.29
N LEU A 137 -13.75 -1.47 -5.84
CA LEU A 137 -13.56 -2.78 -6.47
C LEU A 137 -14.20 -2.84 -7.86
N LYS A 138 -15.27 -2.07 -8.09
CA LYS A 138 -15.90 -1.95 -9.42
C LYS A 138 -14.88 -1.49 -10.48
N GLU A 139 -14.32 -0.30 -10.25
CA GLU A 139 -13.36 0.33 -11.18
C GLU A 139 -12.09 -0.52 -11.33
N PHE A 140 -11.67 -1.16 -10.24
CA PHE A 140 -10.49 -2.03 -10.27
C PHE A 140 -10.68 -3.22 -11.21
N PHE A 141 -11.76 -3.99 -11.04
CA PHE A 141 -11.99 -5.19 -11.86
C PHE A 141 -12.47 -4.90 -13.28
N GLU A 142 -12.96 -3.68 -13.55
CA GLU A 142 -13.24 -3.21 -14.90
C GLU A 142 -11.98 -2.77 -15.66
N SER A 143 -10.85 -2.56 -14.98
CA SER A 143 -9.58 -2.13 -15.60
C SER A 143 -8.84 -3.30 -16.29
N GLU A 144 -8.13 -3.02 -17.38
CA GLU A 144 -7.31 -4.02 -18.09
C GLU A 144 -6.09 -4.51 -17.29
N GLN A 145 -5.75 -3.82 -16.19
CA GLN A 145 -4.57 -4.08 -15.34
C GLN A 145 -4.93 -4.77 -14.01
N HIS A 146 -6.13 -5.33 -13.87
CA HIS A 146 -6.61 -5.89 -12.61
C HIS A 146 -5.81 -7.14 -12.15
N ALA A 147 -5.14 -7.84 -13.06
CA ALA A 147 -4.39 -9.06 -12.77
C ALA A 147 -2.93 -8.83 -12.34
N ASP A 148 -2.43 -7.59 -12.45
CA ASP A 148 -1.03 -7.24 -12.16
C ASP A 148 -0.85 -6.61 -10.79
N VAL A 149 0.42 -6.56 -10.35
CA VAL A 149 0.82 -5.82 -9.15
C VAL A 149 0.58 -4.34 -9.39
N GLN A 150 -0.23 -3.72 -8.54
CA GLN A 150 -0.48 -2.29 -8.57
C GLN A 150 0.23 -1.58 -7.42
N TRP A 151 0.45 -0.28 -7.60
CA TRP A 151 0.92 0.59 -6.53
C TRP A 151 0.07 1.85 -6.43
N ARG A 152 -0.07 2.38 -5.22
CA ARG A 152 -0.70 3.69 -4.96
C ARG A 152 0.02 4.44 -3.86
N ASP A 153 0.11 5.75 -4.01
CA ASP A 153 0.64 6.65 -2.99
C ASP A 153 -0.31 6.72 -1.78
N LEU A 154 0.26 6.84 -0.59
CA LEU A 154 -0.48 6.92 0.66
C LEU A 154 -1.05 8.31 0.88
N GLU A 155 -2.36 8.40 1.04
CA GLU A 155 -3.05 9.66 1.29
C GLU A 155 -3.26 9.92 2.79
N LYS A 156 -3.26 11.20 3.19
CA LYS A 156 -3.47 11.61 4.58
C LYS A 156 -4.93 11.51 5.01
N LYS A 157 -5.87 11.76 4.10
CA LYS A 157 -7.30 11.76 4.37
C LYS A 157 -7.87 10.41 3.99
N GLU A 158 -8.73 9.86 4.83
CA GLU A 158 -9.75 8.94 4.34
C GLU A 158 -10.64 9.79 3.44
N VAL A 159 -10.49 9.68 2.12
CA VAL A 159 -11.39 10.38 1.20
C VAL A 159 -12.79 9.87 1.55
N GLN A 160 -13.62 10.76 2.10
CA GLN A 160 -15.05 10.49 2.24
C GLN A 160 -15.54 10.22 0.81
N VAL A 161 -15.83 8.96 0.50
CA VAL A 161 -16.65 8.63 -0.65
C VAL A 161 -17.98 9.32 -0.36
N GLN A 162 -18.17 10.50 -0.94
CA GLN A 162 -19.40 11.26 -0.79
C GLN A 162 -20.55 10.33 -1.14
N TYR A 163 -21.55 10.25 -0.27
CA TYR A 163 -22.86 9.72 -0.60
C TYR A 163 -23.46 10.58 -1.73
N LEU A 164 -23.04 10.36 -2.97
CA LEU A 164 -23.73 10.85 -4.16
C LEU A 164 -24.84 9.86 -4.51
N SER A 165 -25.77 9.72 -3.58
CA SER A 165 -27.13 9.26 -3.84
C SER A 165 -27.93 9.58 -2.59
N LEU A 166 -28.53 10.77 -2.52
CA LEU A 166 -29.77 11.09 -1.80
C LEU A 166 -30.03 12.62 -1.92
N SER A 167 -30.15 13.11 -3.16
CA SER A 167 -30.98 14.29 -3.47
C SER A 167 -31.31 14.28 -4.96
N SER A 168 -32.25 13.42 -5.32
CA SER A 168 -33.19 13.67 -6.42
C SER A 168 -34.59 13.65 -5.80
#